data_AF-A0AAE2XWR4-F1
#
_entry.id   AF-A0AAE2XWR4-F1
#
_cell.length_a   1.000
_cell.length_b   1.000
_cell.length_c   1.000
_cell.angle_alpha   90.00
_cell.angle_beta   90.00
_cell.angle_gamma   90.00
#
_symmetry.space_group_name_H-M   'P 1'
#
loop_
_entity.id
_entity.type
_entity.pdbx_description
1 polymer ?
#
loop_
_entity_poly.entity_id
_entity_poly.type
_entity_poly.pdbx_seq_one_letter_code
_entity_poly.pdbx_strand_id
1 'polypeptide(L)'
;DLEMQSKWTAEERAKLVIYHQHIRPLFDCLGVCRLEWIELSVDENIYADFYTAVTGVKTKLKKLLERSEAIYNLTRAINILKGMSREDDYPPERFFRDPVPTGPLKGKLLQKEEYDNLLDTYYRLRGWSSKGVPTEQTLTRLGLKDVALKLKKSGKIQDVSLD
;
A
#
# COMPACT_ATOMS: atom_id res chain seq x y z
N ASP A 1 -0.88 23.01 13.93
CA ASP A 1 -1.62 22.07 14.80
C ASP A 1 -2.49 21.03 14.10
N LEU A 2 -2.26 20.71 12.81
CA LEU A 2 -3.11 19.75 12.07
C LEU A 2 -2.64 18.29 12.11
N GLU A 3 -1.36 18.03 12.39
CA GLU A 3 -0.82 16.64 12.39
C GLU A 3 -0.57 16.07 13.80
N MET A 4 -0.51 16.91 14.83
CA MET A 4 -0.07 16.50 16.18
C MET A 4 -1.20 16.12 17.15
N GLN A 5 -2.48 16.24 16.75
CA GLN A 5 -3.64 15.95 17.63
C GLN A 5 -4.74 15.11 16.97
N SER A 6 -4.51 14.59 15.77
CA SER A 6 -5.56 13.94 15.02
C SER A 6 -5.77 12.51 15.53
N LYS A 7 -6.92 12.24 16.17
CA LYS A 7 -7.38 10.92 16.67
C LYS A 7 -7.68 9.94 15.52
N TRP A 8 -6.75 9.74 14.61
CA TRP A 8 -6.98 8.86 13.48
C TRP A 8 -6.94 7.41 13.96
N THR A 9 -8.01 6.69 13.67
CA THR A 9 -8.08 5.25 13.84
C THR A 9 -6.98 4.56 13.01
N ALA A 10 -6.66 3.31 13.35
CA ALA A 10 -5.74 2.52 12.52
C ALA A 10 -6.26 2.38 11.08
N GLU A 11 -7.58 2.29 10.92
CA GLU A 11 -8.23 2.16 9.63
C GLU A 11 -8.11 3.43 8.77
N GLU A 12 -8.33 4.62 9.34
CA GLU A 12 -8.15 5.90 8.62
C GLU A 12 -6.69 6.11 8.18
N ARG A 13 -5.74 5.84 9.07
CA ARG A 13 -4.30 5.90 8.76
C ARG A 13 -3.94 4.94 7.62
N ALA A 14 -4.39 3.68 7.70
CA ALA A 14 -4.11 2.68 6.69
C ALA A 14 -4.76 3.02 5.34
N LYS A 15 -6.02 3.50 5.32
CA LYS A 15 -6.70 3.93 4.08
C LYS A 15 -5.96 5.07 3.40
N LEU A 16 -5.48 6.06 4.14
CA LEU A 16 -4.70 7.16 3.58
C LEU A 16 -3.41 6.66 2.94
N VAL A 17 -2.67 5.79 3.65
CA VAL A 17 -1.42 5.21 3.12
C VAL A 17 -1.68 4.38 1.86
N ILE A 18 -2.72 3.54 1.87
CA ILE A 18 -3.10 2.72 0.71
C ILE A 18 -3.46 3.60 -0.49
N TYR A 19 -4.21 4.68 -0.28
CA TYR A 19 -4.54 5.63 -1.34
C TYR A 19 -3.28 6.24 -1.96
N HIS A 20 -2.36 6.75 -1.12
CA HIS A 20 -1.09 7.30 -1.57
C HIS A 20 -0.25 6.28 -2.33
N GLN A 21 -0.29 5.01 -1.92
CA GLN A 21 0.40 3.91 -2.58
C GLN A 21 -0.31 3.39 -3.84
N HIS A 22 -1.52 3.86 -4.15
CA HIS A 22 -2.16 3.65 -5.46
C HIS A 22 -1.89 4.82 -6.40
N ILE A 23 -1.99 6.06 -5.93
CA ILE A 23 -1.80 7.22 -6.79
C ILE A 23 -0.33 7.48 -7.14
N ARG A 24 0.61 7.24 -6.21
CA ARG A 24 2.03 7.50 -6.49
C ARG A 24 2.62 6.60 -7.59
N PRO A 25 2.42 5.27 -7.57
CA PRO A 25 2.87 4.43 -8.68
C PRO A 25 2.09 4.68 -9.98
N LEU A 26 0.88 5.24 -9.92
CA LEU A 26 0.17 5.65 -11.13
C LEU A 26 0.97 6.71 -11.90
N PHE A 27 1.55 7.70 -11.21
CA PHE A 27 2.41 8.70 -11.87
C PHE A 27 3.65 8.06 -12.52
N ASP A 28 4.28 7.09 -11.84
CA ASP A 28 5.41 6.35 -12.39
C ASP A 28 5.02 5.56 -13.67
N CYS A 29 3.81 4.98 -13.68
CA CYS A 29 3.28 4.26 -14.85
C CYS A 29 2.94 5.18 -16.02
N LEU A 30 2.44 6.38 -15.73
CA LEU A 30 2.13 7.40 -16.74
C LEU A 30 3.39 8.13 -17.22
N GLY A 31 4.52 8.00 -16.51
CA GLY A 31 5.77 8.70 -16.82
C GLY A 31 5.71 10.20 -16.58
N VAL A 32 4.89 10.64 -15.62
CA VAL A 32 4.67 12.06 -15.30
C VAL A 32 5.15 12.39 -13.89
N CYS A 33 5.45 13.66 -13.65
CA CYS A 33 5.75 14.11 -12.29
C CYS A 33 4.49 14.05 -11.42
N ARG A 34 4.71 13.85 -10.11
CA ARG A 34 3.65 13.81 -9.09
C ARG A 34 3.51 15.12 -8.31
N LEU A 35 4.43 16.07 -8.51
CA LEU A 35 4.48 17.29 -7.70
C LEU A 35 3.39 18.28 -8.11
N GLU A 36 2.85 18.17 -9.32
CA GLU A 36 1.66 18.90 -9.76
C GLU A 36 0.46 18.55 -8.87
N TRP A 37 0.28 17.27 -8.56
CA TRP A 37 -0.73 16.82 -7.59
C TRP A 37 -0.39 17.25 -6.16
N ILE A 38 0.84 16.99 -5.70
CA ILE A 38 1.24 17.21 -4.29
C ILE A 38 1.34 18.70 -3.93
N GLU A 39 2.04 19.49 -4.75
CA GLU A 39 2.45 20.87 -4.42
C GLU A 39 1.50 21.91 -5.01
N LEU A 40 0.93 21.63 -6.19
CA LEU A 40 0.04 22.56 -6.88
C LEU A 40 -1.45 22.18 -6.72
N SER A 41 -1.75 21.10 -6.00
CA SER A 41 -3.11 20.60 -5.77
C SER A 41 -3.89 20.38 -7.07
N VAL A 42 -3.21 19.95 -8.14
CA VAL A 42 -3.87 19.57 -9.39
C VAL A 42 -4.74 18.33 -9.14
N ASP A 43 -6.02 18.42 -9.51
CA ASP A 43 -6.98 17.33 -9.35
C ASP A 43 -6.53 16.08 -10.11
N GLU A 44 -6.37 14.97 -9.38
CA GLU A 44 -5.93 13.70 -9.94
C GLU A 44 -6.86 13.11 -11.01
N ASN A 45 -8.12 13.55 -11.11
CA ASN A 45 -9.04 13.11 -12.16
C ASN A 45 -8.56 13.51 -13.56
N ILE A 46 -7.82 14.63 -13.69
CA ILE A 46 -7.34 15.12 -14.98
C ILE A 46 -6.40 14.12 -15.69
N TYR A 47 -5.70 13.28 -14.92
CA TYR A 47 -4.78 12.29 -15.48
C TYR A 47 -5.52 11.19 -16.26
N ALA A 48 -6.78 10.92 -15.93
CA ALA A 48 -7.61 10.03 -16.73
C ALA A 48 -7.98 10.65 -18.08
N ASP A 49 -8.28 11.95 -18.10
CA ASP A 49 -8.57 12.69 -19.32
C ASP A 49 -7.34 12.77 -20.22
N PHE A 50 -6.16 13.05 -19.65
CA PHE A 50 -4.88 13.02 -20.38
C PHE A 50 -4.60 11.64 -20.96
N TYR A 51 -4.76 10.58 -20.16
CA TYR A 51 -4.58 9.20 -20.65
C TYR A 51 -5.50 8.90 -21.84
N THR A 52 -6.78 9.27 -21.75
CA THR A 52 -7.74 9.07 -22.85
C THR A 52 -7.40 9.90 -24.08
N ALA A 53 -7.00 11.17 -23.90
CA ALA A 53 -6.62 12.04 -25.02
C ALA A 53 -5.38 11.53 -25.78
N VAL A 54 -4.37 11.03 -25.04
CA VAL A 54 -3.11 10.54 -25.64
C VAL A 54 -3.26 9.17 -26.27
N THR A 55 -3.97 8.24 -25.63
CA THR A 55 -4.02 6.83 -26.05
C THR A 55 -5.26 6.47 -26.88
N GLY A 56 -6.30 7.30 -26.85
CA GLY A 56 -7.63 6.99 -27.39
C GLY A 56 -8.44 6.01 -26.53
N VAL A 57 -7.89 5.45 -25.44
CA VAL A 57 -8.58 4.51 -24.56
C VAL A 57 -9.35 5.27 -23.49
N LYS A 58 -10.69 5.23 -23.58
CA LYS A 58 -11.58 5.85 -22.58
C LYS A 58 -11.42 5.18 -21.22
N THR A 59 -11.11 5.97 -20.19
CA THR A 59 -10.92 5.47 -18.81
C THR A 59 -11.45 6.47 -17.78
N LYS A 60 -11.34 6.10 -16.50
CA LYS A 60 -11.58 6.97 -15.34
C LYS A 60 -10.47 6.77 -14.32
N LEU A 61 -10.23 7.75 -13.45
CA LEU A 61 -9.20 7.67 -12.41
C LEU A 61 -9.31 6.38 -11.60
N LYS A 62 -10.52 5.99 -11.16
CA LYS A 62 -10.74 4.74 -10.43
C LYS A 62 -10.15 3.52 -11.15
N LYS A 63 -10.28 3.45 -12.48
CA LYS A 63 -9.76 2.32 -13.25
C LYS A 63 -8.24 2.34 -13.36
N LEU A 64 -7.65 3.54 -13.44
CA LEU A 64 -6.20 3.72 -13.41
C LEU A 64 -5.63 3.34 -12.03
N LEU A 65 -6.29 3.74 -10.95
CA LEU A 65 -5.91 3.34 -9.59
C LEU A 65 -6.03 1.82 -9.38
N GLU A 66 -7.04 1.15 -9.93
CA GLU A 66 -7.14 -0.32 -9.92
C GLU A 66 -5.94 -0.99 -10.64
N ARG A 67 -5.45 -0.40 -11.74
CA ARG A 67 -4.25 -0.89 -12.43
C ARG A 67 -2.98 -0.66 -11.61
N SER A 68 -2.87 0.49 -10.97
CA SER A 68 -1.78 0.78 -10.05
C SER A 68 -1.78 -0.16 -8.83
N GLU A 69 -2.96 -0.48 -8.26
CA GLU A 69 -3.12 -1.50 -7.21
C GLU A 69 -2.58 -2.87 -7.65
N ALA A 70 -2.86 -3.28 -8.90
CA ALA A 70 -2.32 -4.52 -9.46
C ALA A 70 -0.79 -4.50 -9.50
N ILE A 71 -0.19 -3.39 -9.93
CA ILE A 71 1.28 -3.22 -9.97
C ILE A 71 1.87 -3.27 -8.56
N TYR A 72 1.23 -2.62 -7.58
CA TYR A 72 1.67 -2.66 -6.19
C TYR A 72 1.68 -4.09 -5.63
N ASN A 73 0.64 -4.88 -5.92
CA ASN A 73 0.54 -6.28 -5.50
C ASN A 73 1.53 -7.19 -6.25
N LEU A 74 1.78 -6.92 -7.54
CA LEU A 74 2.81 -7.63 -8.30
C LEU A 74 4.20 -7.39 -7.72
N THR A 75 4.55 -6.15 -7.41
CA THR A 75 5.84 -5.82 -6.75
C THR A 75 5.94 -6.51 -5.39
N ARG A 76 4.86 -6.50 -4.59
CA ARG A 76 4.83 -7.24 -3.31
C ARG A 76 5.08 -8.73 -3.51
N ALA A 77 4.43 -9.36 -4.50
CA ALA A 77 4.63 -10.77 -4.81
C ALA A 77 6.07 -11.09 -5.22
N ILE A 78 6.70 -10.23 -6.04
CA ILE A 78 8.12 -10.36 -6.41
C ILE A 78 9.01 -10.34 -5.17
N ASN A 79 8.77 -9.41 -4.25
CA ASN A 79 9.56 -9.30 -3.02
C ASN A 79 9.38 -10.52 -2.10
N ILE A 80 8.15 -11.02 -1.94
CA ILE A 80 7.88 -12.23 -1.15
C ILE A 80 8.58 -13.46 -1.74
N LEU A 81 8.59 -13.59 -3.06
CA LEU A 81 9.34 -14.66 -3.75
C LEU A 81 10.85 -14.54 -3.55
N LYS A 82 11.35 -13.34 -3.27
CA LYS A 82 12.75 -13.06 -2.92
C LYS A 82 13.04 -13.16 -1.41
N GLY A 83 12.05 -13.50 -0.60
CA GLY A 83 12.22 -13.74 0.84
C GLY A 83 11.65 -12.68 1.77
N MET A 84 11.05 -11.60 1.25
CA MET A 84 10.43 -10.58 2.09
C MET A 84 9.32 -11.15 2.98
N SER A 85 9.26 -10.71 4.23
CA SER A 85 8.23 -11.08 5.21
C SER A 85 7.68 -9.86 5.95
N ARG A 86 6.79 -10.07 6.92
CA ARG A 86 6.17 -9.02 7.74
C ARG A 86 7.21 -8.19 8.51
N GLU A 87 8.30 -8.84 8.88
CA GLU A 87 9.40 -8.32 9.68
C GLU A 87 10.16 -7.23 8.92
N ASP A 88 10.16 -7.29 7.58
CA ASP A 88 10.74 -6.26 6.71
C ASP A 88 9.83 -5.04 6.54
N ASP A 89 8.57 -5.13 6.95
CA ASP A 89 7.62 -4.00 6.88
C ASP A 89 7.70 -3.09 8.12
N TYR A 90 8.55 -3.42 9.10
CA TYR A 90 8.76 -2.63 10.31
C TYR A 90 9.74 -1.47 10.11
N PRO A 91 9.54 -0.32 10.79
CA PRO A 91 10.55 0.73 10.83
C PRO A 91 11.77 0.28 11.66
N PRO A 92 12.90 1.00 11.55
CA PRO A 92 14.07 0.74 12.37
C PRO A 92 13.76 0.72 13.88
N GLU A 93 14.41 -0.17 14.63
CA GLU A 93 14.14 -0.42 16.07
C GLU A 93 14.23 0.85 16.94
N ARG A 94 15.04 1.83 16.54
CA ARG A 94 15.16 3.13 17.23
C ARG A 94 13.83 3.86 17.40
N PHE A 95 12.85 3.66 16.50
CA PHE A 95 11.53 4.28 16.64
C PHE A 95 10.74 3.77 17.85
N PHE A 96 11.10 2.60 18.38
CA PHE A 96 10.47 1.98 19.56
C PHE A 96 11.32 2.10 20.83
N ARG A 97 12.63 2.40 20.72
CA ARG A 97 13.58 2.41 21.84
C ARG A 97 14.15 3.78 22.19
N ASP A 98 14.36 4.64 21.19
CA ASP A 98 15.09 5.89 21.37
C ASP A 98 14.08 7.06 21.44
N PRO A 99 13.70 7.52 22.65
CA PRO A 99 12.73 8.59 22.78
C PRO A 99 13.23 9.88 22.12
N VAL A 100 12.31 10.65 21.55
CA VAL A 100 12.64 11.97 20.99
C VAL A 100 13.36 12.82 22.05
N PRO A 101 14.57 13.34 21.78
CA PRO A 101 15.42 13.90 22.83
C PRO A 101 14.97 15.28 23.33
N THR A 102 14.42 16.12 22.45
CA THR A 102 14.09 17.53 22.73
C THR A 102 12.86 17.98 21.93
N GLY A 103 12.35 19.19 22.24
CA GLY A 103 11.24 19.81 21.53
C GLY A 103 9.85 19.30 21.93
N PRO A 104 8.80 19.68 21.18
CA PRO A 104 7.39 19.41 21.52
C PRO A 104 7.01 17.93 21.62
N LEU A 105 7.78 17.06 20.96
CA LEU A 105 7.58 15.60 20.96
C LEU A 105 8.53 14.88 21.93
N LYS A 106 9.27 15.59 22.78
CA LYS A 106 10.23 14.99 23.72
C LYS A 106 9.62 13.82 24.49
N GLY A 107 10.32 12.69 24.53
CA GLY A 107 9.90 11.47 25.21
C GLY A 107 8.95 10.57 24.40
N LYS A 108 8.46 11.01 23.23
CA LYS A 108 7.59 10.18 22.39
C LYS A 108 8.36 9.04 21.72
N LEU A 109 7.67 7.91 21.60
CA LEU A 109 8.09 6.66 20.97
C LEU A 109 6.89 6.06 20.23
N LEU A 110 7.13 5.25 19.21
CA LEU A 110 6.10 4.35 18.71
C LEU A 110 5.86 3.25 19.75
N GLN A 111 4.60 2.89 19.95
CA GLN A 111 4.23 1.70 20.73
C GLN A 111 4.14 0.51 19.78
N LYS A 112 4.77 -0.61 20.14
CA LYS A 112 4.89 -1.76 19.24
C LYS A 112 3.53 -2.40 18.98
N GLU A 113 2.70 -2.50 20.01
CA GLU A 113 1.36 -3.06 19.95
C GLU A 113 0.43 -2.20 19.07
N GLU A 114 0.55 -0.87 19.15
CA GLU A 114 -0.20 0.04 18.29
C GLU A 114 0.24 -0.08 16.82
N TYR A 115 1.55 -0.25 16.59
CA TYR A 115 2.10 -0.46 15.26
C TYR A 115 1.65 -1.80 14.67
N ASP A 116 1.67 -2.88 15.45
CA ASP A 116 1.16 -4.19 15.02
C ASP A 116 -0.31 -4.12 14.62
N ASN A 117 -1.16 -3.47 15.44
CA ASN A 117 -2.57 -3.28 15.11
C ASN A 117 -2.77 -2.46 13.83
N LEU A 118 -1.95 -1.42 13.62
CA LEU A 118 -1.97 -0.64 12.38
C LEU A 118 -1.54 -1.49 11.17
N LEU A 119 -0.50 -2.30 11.31
CA LEU A 119 0.02 -3.16 10.25
C LEU A 119 -0.97 -4.27 9.88
N ASP A 120 -1.61 -4.89 10.87
CA ASP A 120 -2.70 -5.86 10.65
C ASP A 120 -3.89 -5.23 9.94
N THR A 121 -4.28 -4.03 10.37
CA THR A 121 -5.33 -3.25 9.72
C THR A 121 -4.98 -2.96 8.26
N TYR A 122 -3.73 -2.54 8.00
CA TYR A 122 -3.23 -2.29 6.66
C TYR A 122 -3.28 -3.56 5.78
N TYR A 123 -2.82 -4.71 6.27
CA TYR A 123 -2.88 -5.98 5.52
C TYR A 123 -4.31 -6.41 5.22
N ARG A 124 -5.21 -6.32 6.21
CA ARG A 124 -6.63 -6.63 6.02
C ARG A 124 -7.24 -5.77 4.92
N LEU A 125 -7.00 -4.46 4.95
CA LEU A 125 -7.53 -3.52 3.94
C LEU A 125 -6.91 -3.72 2.55
N ARG A 126 -5.64 -4.16 2.50
CA ARG A 126 -4.97 -4.58 1.26
C ARG A 126 -5.48 -5.92 0.70
N GLY A 127 -6.25 -6.69 1.48
CA GLY A 127 -6.61 -8.05 1.13
C GLY A 127 -5.41 -9.00 1.16
N TRP A 128 -4.54 -8.83 2.16
CA TRP A 128 -3.37 -9.65 2.43
C TRP A 128 -3.59 -10.49 3.69
N SER A 129 -2.84 -11.58 3.85
CA SER A 129 -2.80 -12.36 5.08
C SER A 129 -2.08 -11.60 6.21
N SER A 130 -2.17 -12.08 7.45
CA SER A 130 -1.42 -11.52 8.60
C SER A 130 0.10 -11.57 8.41
N LYS A 131 0.59 -12.43 7.50
CA LYS A 131 2.01 -12.51 7.08
C LYS A 131 2.38 -11.51 5.98
N GLY A 132 1.45 -10.63 5.57
CA GLY A 132 1.66 -9.64 4.52
C GLY A 132 1.73 -10.23 3.11
N VAL A 133 1.12 -11.40 2.87
CA VAL A 133 1.05 -12.04 1.55
C VAL A 133 -0.30 -11.72 0.88
N PRO A 134 -0.34 -11.17 -0.35
CA PRO A 134 -1.60 -10.97 -1.06
C PRO A 134 -2.38 -12.27 -1.21
N THR A 135 -3.69 -12.25 -0.92
CA THR A 135 -4.52 -13.46 -1.05
C THR A 135 -4.77 -13.80 -2.51
N GLU A 136 -5.08 -15.08 -2.77
CA GLU A 136 -5.49 -15.54 -4.11
C GLU A 136 -6.71 -14.76 -4.64
N GLN A 137 -7.67 -14.46 -3.77
CA GLN A 137 -8.85 -13.65 -4.11
C GLN A 137 -8.44 -12.24 -4.59
N THR A 138 -7.55 -11.57 -3.84
CA THR A 138 -7.06 -10.22 -4.19
C THR A 138 -6.33 -10.23 -5.53
N LEU A 139 -5.39 -11.16 -5.72
CA LEU A 139 -4.61 -11.27 -6.96
C LEU A 139 -5.52 -11.60 -8.15
N THR A 140 -6.48 -12.50 -7.97
CA THR A 140 -7.45 -12.87 -9.02
C THR A 140 -8.33 -11.68 -9.42
N ARG A 141 -8.85 -10.92 -8.45
CA ARG A 141 -9.63 -9.69 -8.70
C ARG A 141 -8.84 -8.67 -9.51
N LEU A 142 -7.53 -8.59 -9.28
CA LEU A 142 -6.61 -7.66 -9.96
C LEU A 142 -6.11 -8.18 -11.32
N GLY A 143 -6.54 -9.37 -11.75
CA GLY A 143 -6.12 -9.99 -13.01
C GLY A 143 -4.75 -10.65 -12.97
N LEU A 144 -4.23 -10.96 -11.78
CA LEU A 144 -2.91 -11.56 -11.52
C LEU A 144 -3.02 -13.05 -11.14
N LYS A 145 -3.84 -13.81 -11.87
CA LYS A 145 -4.10 -15.24 -11.58
C LYS A 145 -2.83 -16.08 -11.67
N ASP A 146 -1.97 -15.81 -12.64
CA ASP A 146 -0.67 -16.44 -12.83
C ASP A 146 0.28 -16.20 -11.64
N VAL A 147 0.25 -14.98 -11.08
CA VAL A 147 1.01 -14.63 -9.87
C VAL A 147 0.50 -15.40 -8.65
N ALA A 148 -0.83 -15.50 -8.49
CA ALA A 148 -1.44 -16.29 -7.42
C ALA A 148 -1.01 -17.76 -7.48
N LEU A 149 -1.06 -18.37 -8.68
CA LEU A 149 -0.59 -19.74 -8.91
C LEU A 149 0.90 -19.89 -8.58
N LYS A 150 1.73 -18.90 -8.93
CA LYS A 150 3.17 -18.93 -8.63
C LYS A 150 3.43 -18.89 -7.11
N LEU A 151 2.78 -17.99 -6.38
CA LEU A 151 2.90 -17.91 -4.92
C LEU A 151 2.41 -19.19 -4.23
N LYS A 152 1.34 -19.80 -4.74
CA LYS A 152 0.82 -21.08 -4.24
C LYS A 152 1.81 -22.22 -4.46
N LYS A 153 2.37 -22.36 -5.67
CA LYS A 153 3.42 -23.35 -5.98
C LYS A 153 4.69 -23.16 -5.13
N SER A 154 5.00 -21.93 -4.74
CA SER A 154 6.12 -21.61 -3.84
C SER A 154 5.76 -21.75 -2.34
N GLY A 155 4.57 -22.24 -2.00
CA GLY A 155 4.10 -22.43 -0.61
C GLY A 155 3.87 -21.13 0.17
N LYS A 156 3.78 -19.98 -0.51
CA LYS A 156 3.58 -18.66 0.11
C LYS A 156 2.11 -18.36 0.38
N ILE A 157 1.23 -18.84 -0.50
CA ILE A 157 -0.22 -18.92 -0.27
C ILE A 157 -0.51 -20.36 0.14
N GLN A 158 -1.10 -20.53 1.32
CA GLN A 158 -1.59 -21.83 1.78
C GLN A 158 -3.01 -22.01 1.27
N ASP A 159 -3.33 -23.21 0.79
CA ASP A 159 -4.72 -23.61 0.62
C ASP A 159 -5.39 -23.54 1.99
N VAL A 160 -6.54 -22.88 2.07
CA VAL A 160 -7.45 -23.11 3.20
C VAL A 160 -7.80 -24.59 3.08
N SER A 161 -7.39 -25.42 4.05
CA SER A 161 -7.92 -26.78 4.08
C SER A 161 -9.42 -26.64 4.18
N LEU A 162 -10.12 -27.18 3.18
CA LEU A 162 -11.53 -27.44 3.32
C LEU A 162 -11.60 -28.68 4.21
N ASP A 163 -11.66 -28.44 5.51
CA ASP A 163 -12.17 -29.41 6.47
C ASP A 163 -13.70 -29.41 6.38
#